data_AF-A0A382L5S4-F1
#
_entry.id   AF-A0A382L5S4-F1
#
_cell.length_a   1.000
_cell.length_b   1.000
_cell.length_c   1.000
_cell.angle_alpha   90.00
_cell.angle_beta   90.00
_cell.angle_gamma   90.00
#
_symmetry.space_group_name_H-M   'P 1'
#
loop_
_entity.id
_entity.type
_entity.pdbx_description
1 polymer ?
#
loop_
_entity_poly.entity_id
_entity_poly.type
_entity_poly.pdbx_seq_one_letter_code
_entity_poly.pdbx_strand_id
1 'polypeptide(L)'
;MAQKLLILPRYSKLGASSRYRFYDYIEYLNQEGFDYTISPLFSDKYLTKTYSKSFRVLEVIKCYLKRLKVLFNLKKYDSCLVEKELLPFLPYFIESLFLSNCNNYDLDYDD
;
A
#
# COMPACT_ATOMS: atom_id res chain seq x y z
N MET A 1 -20.48 5.91 12.17
CA MET A 1 -19.74 6.32 10.96
C MET A 1 -18.98 5.10 10.46
N ALA A 2 -18.92 4.87 9.14
CA ALA A 2 -18.13 3.77 8.58
C ALA A 2 -16.65 3.94 8.97
N GLN A 3 -16.00 2.83 9.36
CA GLN A 3 -14.59 2.85 9.73
C GLN A 3 -13.72 3.07 8.49
N LYS A 4 -12.77 4.01 8.57
CA LYS A 4 -11.89 4.38 7.47
C LYS A 4 -10.62 3.55 7.48
N LEU A 5 -10.49 2.66 6.51
CA LEU A 5 -9.36 1.74 6.39
C LEU A 5 -8.45 2.11 5.21
N LEU A 6 -7.15 2.27 5.46
CA LEU A 6 -6.16 2.44 4.39
C LEU A 6 -5.41 1.12 4.16
N ILE A 7 -5.47 0.57 2.96
CA ILE A 7 -4.73 -0.63 2.57
C ILE A 7 -3.55 -0.23 1.68
N LEU A 8 -2.33 -0.63 2.07
CA LEU A 8 -1.06 -0.22 1.49
C LEU A 8 -0.31 -1.43 0.89
N PRO A 9 -0.84 -2.06 -0.17
CA PRO A 9 -0.18 -3.21 -0.78
C PRO A 9 1.12 -2.81 -1.48
N ARG A 10 1.99 -3.79 -1.73
CA ARG A 10 3.23 -3.61 -2.49
C ARG A 10 2.93 -3.36 -3.96
N TYR A 11 1.98 -4.07 -4.54
CA TYR A 11 1.61 -4.00 -5.95
C TYR A 11 0.13 -3.73 -6.14
N SER A 12 -0.22 -3.19 -7.31
CA SER A 12 -1.59 -3.14 -7.80
C SER A 12 -2.14 -4.55 -8.07
N LYS A 13 -3.44 -4.65 -8.43
CA LYS A 13 -4.15 -5.93 -8.68
C LYS A 13 -3.46 -6.86 -9.70
N LEU A 14 -2.64 -6.31 -10.61
CA LEU A 14 -1.85 -7.11 -11.54
C LEU A 14 -0.75 -7.93 -10.84
N GLY A 15 -0.24 -7.48 -9.70
CA GLY A 15 0.71 -8.22 -8.87
C GLY A 15 0.01 -9.34 -8.12
N ALA A 16 0.36 -10.60 -8.41
CA ALA A 16 -0.28 -11.76 -7.82
C ALA A 16 -0.15 -11.79 -6.27
N SER A 17 1.02 -11.41 -5.73
CA SER A 17 1.25 -11.43 -4.28
C SER A 17 0.27 -10.52 -3.54
N SER A 18 0.07 -9.29 -4.01
CA SER A 18 -0.86 -8.34 -3.41
C SER A 18 -2.31 -8.69 -3.71
N ARG A 19 -2.59 -9.23 -4.92
CA ARG A 19 -3.95 -9.60 -5.34
C ARG A 19 -4.59 -10.59 -4.38
N TYR A 20 -3.91 -11.70 -4.12
CA TYR A 20 -4.43 -12.77 -3.26
C TYR A 20 -4.48 -12.39 -1.78
N ARG A 21 -3.71 -11.38 -1.35
CA ARG A 21 -3.68 -10.92 0.06
C ARG A 21 -4.78 -9.91 0.37
N PHE A 22 -5.06 -8.97 -0.55
CA PHE A 22 -5.98 -7.87 -0.27
C PHE A 22 -7.10 -7.73 -1.29
N TYR A 23 -6.78 -7.76 -2.59
CA TYR A 23 -7.75 -7.38 -3.62
C TYR A 23 -8.93 -8.33 -3.72
N ASP A 24 -8.70 -9.63 -3.51
CA ASP A 24 -9.76 -10.64 -3.57
C ASP A 24 -10.72 -10.57 -2.36
N TYR A 25 -10.34 -9.86 -1.29
CA TYR A 25 -11.16 -9.68 -0.08
C TYR A 25 -11.91 -8.34 -0.02
N ILE A 26 -11.70 -7.45 -0.99
CA ILE A 26 -12.29 -6.11 -1.02
C ILE A 26 -13.83 -6.14 -0.95
N GLU A 27 -14.45 -7.15 -1.58
CA GLU A 27 -15.90 -7.29 -1.56
C GLU A 27 -16.45 -7.51 -0.15
N TYR A 28 -15.74 -8.28 0.69
CA TYR A 28 -16.13 -8.49 2.09
C TYR A 28 -16.04 -7.19 2.90
N LEU A 29 -15.03 -6.34 2.64
CA LEU A 29 -14.93 -5.04 3.30
C LEU A 29 -16.10 -4.11 2.95
N ASN A 30 -16.57 -4.14 1.70
CA ASN A 30 -17.78 -3.41 1.30
C ASN A 30 -19.03 -3.93 2.02
N GLN A 31 -19.19 -5.25 2.10
CA GLN A 31 -20.34 -5.90 2.74
C GLN A 31 -20.42 -5.57 4.25
N GLU A 32 -19.26 -5.48 4.91
CA GLU A 32 -19.15 -5.08 6.32
C GLU A 32 -19.21 -3.56 6.53
N GLY A 33 -19.37 -2.77 5.46
CA GLY A 33 -19.59 -1.32 5.54
C GLY A 33 -18.34 -0.49 5.86
N PHE A 34 -17.14 -0.98 5.53
CA PHE A 34 -15.90 -0.21 5.65
C PHE A 34 -15.78 0.86 4.56
N ASP A 35 -15.30 2.05 4.93
CA ASP A 35 -14.82 3.06 3.98
C ASP A 35 -13.33 2.81 3.74
N TYR A 36 -13.00 1.98 2.74
CA TYR A 36 -11.60 1.62 2.47
C TYR A 36 -11.00 2.42 1.31
N THR A 37 -9.70 2.67 1.40
CA THR A 37 -8.87 3.19 0.31
C THR A 37 -7.72 2.23 0.07
N ILE A 38 -7.51 1.79 -1.17
CA ILE A 38 -6.35 0.97 -1.55
C ILE A 38 -5.31 1.82 -2.29
N SER A 39 -4.06 1.79 -1.80
CA SER A 39 -2.96 2.60 -2.32
C SER A 39 -1.70 1.75 -2.53
N PRO A 40 -1.61 1.03 -3.67
CA PRO A 40 -0.43 0.22 -3.98
C PRO A 40 0.81 1.11 -4.14
N LEU A 41 1.96 0.63 -3.68
CA LEU A 41 3.25 1.29 -3.92
C LEU A 41 3.55 1.27 -5.41
N PHE A 42 3.63 0.08 -6.00
CA PHE A 42 3.95 -0.12 -7.41
C PHE A 42 2.68 -0.23 -8.26
N SER A 43 2.59 0.64 -9.27
CA SER A 43 1.45 0.69 -10.21
C SER A 43 1.48 -0.42 -11.27
N ASP A 44 0.36 -0.62 -11.96
CA ASP A 44 0.29 -1.52 -13.12
C ASP A 44 1.32 -1.13 -14.18
N LYS A 45 1.54 0.17 -14.39
CA LYS A 45 2.55 0.67 -15.33
C LYS A 45 3.98 0.24 -14.94
N TYR A 46 4.29 0.26 -13.65
CA TYR A 46 5.58 -0.25 -13.17
C TYR A 46 5.69 -1.76 -13.43
N LEU A 47 4.63 -2.52 -13.16
CA LEU A 47 4.60 -3.97 -13.36
C LEU A 47 4.76 -4.33 -14.84
N THR A 48 3.99 -3.70 -15.73
CA THR A 48 4.09 -3.90 -17.18
C THR A 48 5.51 -3.63 -17.68
N LYS A 49 6.13 -2.52 -17.27
CA LYS A 49 7.53 -2.22 -17.63
C LYS A 49 8.53 -3.24 -17.06
N THR A 50 8.24 -3.77 -15.89
CA THR A 50 9.08 -4.80 -15.25
C THR A 50 9.02 -6.10 -16.04
N TYR A 51 7.82 -6.55 -16.41
CA TYR A 51 7.63 -7.77 -17.21
C TYR A 51 8.19 -7.63 -18.63
N SER A 52 8.13 -6.43 -19.22
CA SER A 52 8.76 -6.13 -20.52
C SER A 52 10.26 -5.82 -20.44
N LYS A 53 10.90 -5.99 -19.27
CA LYS A 53 12.33 -5.71 -19.02
C LYS A 53 12.78 -4.31 -19.45
N SER A 54 11.88 -3.33 -19.38
CA SER A 54 12.12 -1.95 -19.82
C SER A 54 12.66 -1.07 -18.70
N PHE A 55 13.33 0.04 -19.06
CA PHE A 55 13.83 1.00 -18.08
C PHE A 55 12.69 1.61 -17.25
N ARG A 56 12.81 1.50 -15.92
CA ARG A 56 11.70 1.77 -14.97
C ARG A 56 12.06 2.69 -13.82
N VAL A 57 13.26 3.26 -13.76
CA VAL A 57 13.73 4.09 -12.64
C VAL A 57 12.80 5.30 -12.40
N LEU A 58 12.40 6.00 -13.47
CA LEU A 58 11.45 7.11 -13.36
C LEU A 58 10.08 6.68 -12.83
N GLU A 59 9.62 5.47 -13.14
CA GLU A 59 8.35 4.97 -12.60
C GLU A 59 8.49 4.60 -11.12
N VAL A 60 9.63 4.04 -10.70
CA VAL A 60 9.93 3.78 -9.28
C VAL A 60 9.86 5.08 -8.49
N ILE A 61 10.57 6.13 -8.93
CA ILE A 61 10.56 7.43 -8.24
C ILE A 61 9.14 7.98 -8.13
N LYS A 62 8.35 7.93 -9.21
CA LYS A 62 6.95 8.35 -9.19
C LYS A 62 6.09 7.54 -8.22
N CYS A 63 6.29 6.23 -8.15
CA CYS A 63 5.60 5.34 -7.22
C CYS A 63 5.89 5.71 -5.76
N TYR A 64 7.16 5.96 -5.42
CA TYR A 64 7.54 6.41 -4.07
C TYR A 64 6.99 7.79 -3.73
N LEU A 65 7.07 8.76 -4.65
CA LEU A 65 6.48 10.09 -4.43
C LEU A 65 4.96 10.02 -4.21
N LYS A 66 4.26 9.15 -4.93
CA LYS A 66 2.83 8.90 -4.72
C LYS A 66 2.57 8.31 -3.34
N ARG A 67 3.34 7.29 -2.92
CA ARG A 67 3.23 6.69 -1.59
C ARG A 67 3.44 7.73 -0.51
N LEU A 68 4.51 8.53 -0.57
CA LEU A 68 4.81 9.58 0.40
C LEU A 68 3.65 10.58 0.57
N LYS A 69 3.01 11.03 -0.51
CA LYS A 69 1.82 11.90 -0.44
C LYS A 69 0.66 11.28 0.36
N VAL A 70 0.48 9.97 0.26
CA VAL A 70 -0.51 9.24 1.07
C VAL A 70 -0.08 9.16 2.53
N LEU A 71 1.22 8.91 2.78
CA LEU A 71 1.75 8.80 4.14
C LEU A 71 1.67 10.12 4.94
N PHE A 72 1.73 11.29 4.28
CA PHE A 72 1.50 12.57 4.94
C PHE A 72 0.05 12.80 5.40
N ASN A 73 -0.89 11.95 4.95
CA ASN A 73 -2.31 12.05 5.26
C ASN A 73 -2.84 10.82 6.00
N LEU A 74 -2.00 10.12 6.78
CA LEU A 74 -2.39 8.88 7.49
C LEU A 74 -3.44 9.12 8.59
N LYS A 75 -3.36 10.25 9.30
CA LYS A 75 -4.24 10.57 10.44
C LYS A 75 -5.73 10.65 10.11
N LYS A 76 -6.10 10.71 8.83
CA LYS A 76 -7.51 10.74 8.39
C LYS A 76 -8.18 9.36 8.36
N TYR A 77 -7.38 8.29 8.50
CA TYR A 77 -7.86 6.92 8.53
C TYR A 77 -7.82 6.40 9.97
N ASP A 78 -8.75 5.50 10.29
CA ASP A 78 -8.84 4.90 11.63
C ASP A 78 -7.82 3.76 11.78
N SER A 79 -7.58 3.01 10.71
CA SER A 79 -6.56 1.95 10.67
C SER A 79 -5.84 1.87 9.32
N CYS A 80 -4.64 1.30 9.33
CA CYS A 80 -3.83 1.03 8.14
C CYS A 80 -3.42 -0.45 8.06
N LEU A 81 -3.60 -1.08 6.91
CA LEU A 81 -3.14 -2.44 6.64
C LEU A 81 -1.99 -2.38 5.63
N VAL A 82 -0.79 -2.81 6.02
CA VAL A 82 0.44 -2.65 5.22
C VAL A 82 0.96 -4.02 4.78
N GLU A 83 1.27 -4.18 3.49
CA GLU A 83 1.92 -5.38 2.99
C GLU A 83 3.45 -5.27 3.16
N LYS A 84 4.02 -6.13 4.01
CA LYS A 84 5.45 -6.19 4.34
C LYS A 84 5.98 -4.86 4.88
N GLU A 85 6.66 -4.10 4.04
CA GLU A 85 7.31 -2.84 4.38
C GLU A 85 6.49 -1.68 3.83
N LEU A 86 6.38 -0.60 4.60
CA LEU A 86 5.69 0.62 4.21
C LEU A 86 6.43 1.32 3.06
N LEU A 87 7.77 1.31 3.13
CA LEU A 87 8.68 1.85 2.13
C LEU A 87 9.85 0.85 1.92
N PRO A 88 9.66 -0.16 1.05
CA PRO A 88 10.67 -1.18 0.79
C PRO A 88 12.05 -0.60 0.47
N PHE A 89 13.11 -1.26 0.92
CA PHE A 89 14.51 -0.86 0.71
C PHE A 89 14.94 0.46 1.37
N LEU A 90 14.07 1.12 2.16
CA LEU A 90 14.48 2.21 3.02
C LEU A 90 14.84 1.69 4.42
N PRO A 91 15.69 2.41 5.17
CA PRO A 91 15.93 2.09 6.57
C PRO A 91 14.65 2.19 7.41
N TYR A 92 14.51 1.27 8.36
CA TYR A 92 13.35 1.19 9.26
C TYR A 92 13.01 2.51 9.95
N PHE A 93 14.00 3.33 10.35
CA PHE A 93 13.74 4.60 11.04
C PHE A 93 12.91 5.59 10.20
N ILE A 94 12.96 5.49 8.87
CA ILE A 94 12.14 6.31 7.97
C ILE A 94 10.69 5.81 8.01
N GLU A 95 10.50 4.50 7.95
CA GLU A 95 9.18 3.86 8.00
C GLU A 95 8.50 4.08 9.35
N SER A 96 9.24 3.95 10.45
CA SER A 96 8.74 4.13 11.82
C SER A 96 8.20 5.54 12.05
N LEU A 97 8.79 6.57 11.42
CA LEU A 97 8.27 7.94 11.49
C LEU A 97 6.85 8.04 10.91
N PHE A 98 6.57 7.36 9.80
CA PHE A 98 5.23 7.36 9.21
C PHE A 98 4.26 6.46 9.99
N LEU A 99 4.70 5.27 10.42
CA LEU A 99 3.87 4.36 11.21
C LEU A 99 3.44 4.99 12.55
N SER A 100 4.30 5.80 13.17
CA SER A 100 3.95 6.55 14.39
C SER A 100 2.82 7.57 14.19
N ASN A 101 2.49 7.93 12.94
CA ASN A 101 1.38 8.81 12.60
C ASN A 101 0.08 8.07 12.25
N CYS A 102 0.10 6.73 12.23
CA CYS A 102 -1.12 5.92 12.12
C CYS A 102 -1.84 5.88 13.46
N ASN A 103 -3.18 5.95 13.44
CA ASN A 103 -3.99 5.77 14.64
C ASN A 103 -3.95 4.30 15.12
N ASN A 104 -4.09 3.37 14.17
CA ASN A 104 -3.88 1.95 14.34
C ASN A 104 -3.25 1.38 13.05
N TYR A 105 -2.47 0.30 13.14
CA TYR A 105 -1.96 -0.36 11.94
C TYR A 105 -1.65 -1.85 12.15
N ASP A 106 -1.82 -2.62 11.08
CA ASP A 106 -1.48 -4.03 10.97
C ASP A 106 -0.46 -4.23 9.85
N LEU A 107 0.54 -5.07 10.09
CA LEU A 107 1.58 -5.40 9.12
C LEU A 107 1.45 -6.88 8.69
N ASP A 108 1.26 -7.10 7.39
CA ASP A 108 1.24 -8.41 6.77
C ASP A 108 2.66 -8.79 6.32
N TYR A 109 3.41 -9.43 7.21
CA TYR A 109 4.69 -10.05 6.88
C TYR A 109 4.49 -11.49 6.42
N ASP A 110 5.28 -11.87 5.43
CA ASP A 110 5.37 -13.23 4.89
C ASP A 110 6.74 -13.78 5.31
N ASP A 111 6.81 -15.06 5.67
CA ASP A 111 8.04 -15.74 6.10
C ASP A 111 9.10 -15.82 4.98
#